data_AF-A0A3D5NUI1-F1
#
_entry.id   AF-A0A3D5NUI1-F1
#
_cell.length_a   1.000
_cell.length_b   1.000
_cell.length_c   1.000
_cell.angle_alpha   90.00
_cell.angle_beta   90.00
_cell.angle_gamma   90.00
#
_symmetry.space_group_name_H-M   'P 1'
#
loop_
_entity.id
_entity.type
_entity.pdbx_description
1 polymer ?
#
loop_
_entity_poly.entity_id
_entity_poly.type
_entity_poly.pdbx_seq_one_letter_code
_entity_poly.pdbx_strand_id
1 'polypeptide(L)' 'MYKLNQNETPLFDALMEYVDRETVPFHVPGHKKGEGIEKKFKKYMGDNPFKIDVTVFQLVDSL' A
#
# COMPACT_ATOMS: atom_id res chain seq x y z
N MET A 1 31.59 1.19 3.51
CA MET A 1 30.46 2.12 3.69
C MET A 1 29.42 1.80 2.63
N TYR A 2 28.17 1.56 3.02
CA TYR A 2 27.08 1.40 2.07
C TYR A 2 26.91 2.73 1.32
N LYS A 3 26.91 2.70 -0.02
CA LYS A 3 26.70 3.91 -0.82
C LYS A 3 25.20 4.11 -0.98
N LEU A 4 24.65 5.15 -0.37
CA LEU A 4 23.24 5.48 -0.51
C LEU A 4 22.94 5.90 -1.96
N ASN A 5 21.96 5.24 -2.58
CA ASN A 5 21.47 5.52 -3.91
C ASN A 5 20.16 6.30 -3.82
N GLN A 6 20.16 7.56 -4.29
CA GLN A 6 18.97 8.43 -4.23
C GLN A 6 17.87 8.06 -5.25
N ASN A 7 18.12 7.06 -6.10
CA ASN A 7 17.12 6.55 -7.04
C ASN A 7 16.36 5.32 -6.48
N GLU A 8 16.70 4.86 -5.28
CA GLU A 8 16.00 3.75 -4.63
C GLU A 8 14.87 4.30 -3.75
N THR A 9 13.74 3.58 -3.74
CA THR A 9 12.58 3.95 -2.95
C THR A 9 12.13 2.78 -2.07
N PRO A 10 12.97 2.27 -1.16
CA PRO A 10 12.78 0.96 -0.52
C PRO A 10 11.41 0.79 0.17
N LEU A 11 10.88 1.85 0.80
CA LEU A 11 9.53 1.80 1.39
C LEU A 11 8.42 1.77 0.35
N PHE A 12 8.55 2.53 -0.73
CA PHE A 12 7.58 2.53 -1.82
C PHE A 12 7.64 1.22 -2.61
N ASP A 13 8.83 0.67 -2.84
CA ASP A 13 9.05 -0.60 -3.51
C ASP A 13 8.42 -1.75 -2.70
N ALA A 14 8.57 -1.73 -1.37
CA ALA A 14 7.90 -2.67 -0.47
C ALA A 14 6.36 -2.55 -0.51
N LEU A 15 5.82 -1.34 -0.62
CA LEU A 15 4.38 -1.12 -0.81
C LEU A 15 3.90 -1.63 -2.17
N MET A 16 4.67 -1.44 -3.23
CA MET A 16 4.35 -2.00 -4.55
C MET A 16 4.35 -3.53 -4.51
N GLU A 17 5.36 -4.15 -3.89
CA GLU A 17 5.41 -5.60 -3.71
C GLU A 17 4.18 -6.12 -2.93
N TYR A 18 3.77 -5.41 -1.87
CA TYR A 18 2.55 -5.75 -1.12
C TYR A 18 1.28 -5.69 -1.99
N VAL A 19 1.17 -4.69 -2.86
CA VAL A 19 0.05 -4.54 -3.78
C VAL A 19 0.02 -5.69 -4.78
N ASP A 20 1.17 -6.03 -5.36
CA ASP A 20 1.33 -7.07 -6.39
C ASP A 20 1.08 -8.50 -5.89
N ARG A 21 1.13 -8.73 -4.57
CA ARG A 21 0.77 -10.01 -3.96
C ARG A 21 -0.73 -10.34 -4.07
N GLU A 22 -1.57 -9.39 -4.50
CA GLU A 22 -3.03 -9.54 -4.73
C GLU A 22 -3.82 -10.19 -3.57
N THR A 23 -3.28 -10.10 -2.35
CA THR A 23 -3.93 -10.62 -1.15
C THR A 23 -5.03 -9.67 -0.67
N VAL A 24 -6.18 -10.21 -0.27
CA VAL A 24 -7.21 -9.44 0.44
C VAL A 24 -6.92 -9.53 1.94
N PRO A 25 -6.49 -8.44 2.60
CA PRO A 25 -6.13 -8.49 4.01
C PRO A 25 -7.39 -8.62 4.88
N PHE A 26 -7.44 -9.60 5.77
CA PHE A 26 -8.51 -9.69 6.78
C PHE A 26 -8.32 -8.67 7.92
N HIS A 27 -7.12 -8.06 8.01
CA HIS A 27 -6.79 -6.97 8.93
C HIS A 27 -7.32 -5.60 8.46
N VAL A 28 -7.19 -4.57 9.29
CA VAL A 28 -7.47 -3.17 8.90
C VAL A 28 -6.51 -2.71 7.78
N PRO A 29 -6.86 -1.66 7.01
CA PRO A 29 -8.13 -0.93 6.98
C PRO A 29 -9.34 -1.72 6.47
N GLY A 30 -10.54 -1.33 6.91
CA GLY A 30 -11.80 -2.02 6.60
C GLY A 30 -12.23 -1.94 5.13
N HIS A 31 -11.68 -1.02 4.35
CA HIS A 31 -12.02 -0.86 2.93
C HIS A 31 -11.30 -1.84 2.00
N LYS A 32 -10.41 -2.70 2.52
CA LYS A 32 -9.83 -3.86 1.81
C LYS A 32 -9.28 -3.50 0.44
N LYS A 33 -8.19 -2.73 0.39
CA LYS A 33 -7.57 -2.26 -0.87
C LYS A 33 -8.52 -1.47 -1.79
N GLY A 34 -9.61 -0.94 -1.23
CA GLY A 34 -10.57 -0.11 -1.93
C GLY A 34 -11.84 -0.85 -2.35
N GLU A 35 -12.02 -2.12 -2.03
CA GLU A 35 -13.27 -2.86 -2.29
C GLU A 35 -14.47 -2.31 -1.51
N GLY A 36 -14.24 -1.88 -0.27
CA GLY A 36 -15.26 -1.30 0.61
C GLY A 36 -15.53 0.19 0.41
N ILE A 37 -14.92 0.83 -0.59
CA ILE A 37 -15.08 2.27 -0.84
C ILE A 37 -16.28 2.53 -1.75
N GLU A 38 -17.02 3.60 -1.46
CA GLU A 38 -18.10 4.09 -2.33
C GLU A 38 -17.55 4.44 -3.73
N LYS A 39 -18.25 3.98 -4.78
CA LYS A 39 -17.73 4.00 -6.15
C LYS A 39 -17.46 5.40 -6.70
N LYS A 40 -18.31 6.39 -6.41
CA LYS A 40 -18.12 7.78 -6.85
C LYS A 40 -16.87 8.39 -6.19
N PHE A 41 -16.65 8.14 -4.91
CA PHE A 41 -15.44 8.57 -4.21
C PHE A 41 -14.19 7.86 -4.75
N LYS A 42 -14.23 6.53 -4.93
CA LYS A 42 -13.13 5.76 -5.50
C LYS A 42 -12.75 6.25 -6.91
N LYS A 43 -13.76 6.50 -7.76
CA LYS A 43 -13.55 7.05 -9.11
C LYS A 43 -12.90 8.44 -9.10
N TYR A 44 -13.24 9.27 -8.11
CA TYR A 44 -12.67 10.60 -7.96
C TYR A 44 -11.20 10.55 -7.51
N MET A 45 -10.88 9.70 -6.52
CA MET A 45 -9.53 9.60 -5.94
C MET A 45 -8.56 8.74 -6.77
N GLY A 46 -9.08 7.77 -7.52
CA GLY A 46 -8.29 6.71 -8.15
C GLY A 46 -8.03 5.53 -7.20
N ASP A 47 -7.62 4.39 -7.76
CA ASP A 47 -7.53 3.13 -7.02
C ASP A 47 -6.28 3.02 -6.15
N ASN A 48 -5.15 3.53 -6.64
CA ASN A 48 -3.83 3.28 -6.05
C ASN A 48 -3.69 3.75 -4.60
N PRO A 49 -4.21 4.92 -4.17
CA PRO A 49 -4.12 5.35 -2.79
C PRO A 49 -4.70 4.31 -1.82
N PHE A 50 -5.80 3.65 -2.18
CA PHE A 50 -6.43 2.64 -1.33
C PHE A 50 -5.66 1.31 -1.30
N LYS A 51 -4.86 1.02 -2.32
CA LYS A 51 -4.08 -0.23 -2.38
C LYS A 51 -2.87 -0.20 -1.47
N ILE A 52 -2.30 0.99 -1.25
CA ILE A 52 -1.13 1.22 -0.38
C ILE A 52 -1.52 1.76 1.00
N ASP A 53 -2.80 2.03 1.26
CA ASP A 53 -3.30 2.37 2.59
C ASP A 53 -3.32 1.11 3.46
N VAL A 54 -2.24 0.95 4.24
CA VAL A 54 -1.95 -0.21 5.06
C VAL A 54 -1.50 0.24 6.43
N THR A 55 -1.82 -0.56 7.44
CA THR A 55 -1.23 -0.43 8.78
C THR A 55 0.07 -1.24 8.85
N VAL A 56 0.76 -1.17 10.01
CA VAL A 56 2.00 -1.92 10.28
C VAL A 56 1.93 -3.37 9.80
N PHE A 57 2.92 -3.75 8.98
CA PHE A 57 3.10 -5.12 8.50
C PHE A 57 4.58 -5.38 8.19
N GLN A 58 4.94 -6.65 8.02
CA GLN A 58 6.34 -7.09 7.98
C GLN A 58 7.25 -6.39 6.96
N LEU A 59 6.72 -5.90 5.82
CA LEU A 59 7.57 -5.29 4.78
C LEU A 59 7.92 -3.81 5.07
N VAL A 60 7.12 -3.11 5.88
CA VAL A 60 7.32 -1.68 6.16
C VAL A 60 7.59 -1.37 7.64
N ASP A 61 7.53 -2.39 8.50
CA ASP A 61 7.71 -2.26 9.96
C ASP A 61 6.77 -1.17 10.55
N SER A 62 7.15 -0.56 11.67
CA SER A 62 6.50 0.61 12.27
C SER A 62 7.22 1.90 11.89
N LEU A 63 6.47 2.91 11.44
CA LEU A 63 6.93 4.29 11.23
C LEU A 63 6.45 5.21 12.36
#